data_AF-A0A383DYF4-F1
#
_entry.id   AF-A0A383DYF4-F1
#
_cell.length_a   1.000
_cell.length_b   1.000
_cell.length_c   1.000
_cell.angle_alpha   90.00
_cell.angle_beta   90.00
_cell.angle_gamma   90.00
#
_symmetry.space_group_name_H-M   'P 1'
#
loop_
_entity.id
_entity.type
_entity.pdbx_description
1 polymer ?
#
loop_
_entity_poly.entity_id
_entity_poly.type
_entity_poly.pdbx_seq_one_letter_code
_entity_poly.pdbx_strand_id
1 'polypeptide(L)'
;MKTWLTCFFCLALIATPAFPADNEQMTSMQSTPEEFEEFSQVMQGRWISEIIWITDWPGFGKKGDSVTGYEEYQIGQGGKVINGQGYAGPGSMTSLIYYDVGKKQILDHQVSSGGNVWVMVIYKENGEWNYKITGSTG
;
A
#
# COMPACT_ATOMS: atom_id res chain seq x y z
N MET A 1 -8.97 69.42 5.45
CA MET A 1 -9.79 68.36 4.81
C MET A 1 -8.89 67.44 3.98
N LYS A 2 -8.63 66.23 4.47
CA LYS A 2 -8.29 64.99 3.73
C LYS A 2 -7.87 63.95 4.78
N THR A 3 -8.84 63.16 5.24
CA THR A 3 -8.61 61.97 6.06
C THR A 3 -8.38 60.80 5.12
N TRP A 4 -7.22 60.15 5.23
CA TRP A 4 -6.98 58.87 4.57
C TRP A 4 -7.54 57.76 5.45
N LEU A 5 -8.58 57.07 4.95
CA LEU A 5 -9.14 55.87 5.53
C LEU A 5 -8.23 54.70 5.13
N THR A 6 -7.41 54.20 6.05
CA THR A 6 -6.70 52.95 5.84
C THR A 6 -7.69 51.80 6.03
N CYS A 7 -8.10 51.18 4.92
CA CYS A 7 -8.85 49.92 4.93
C CYS A 7 -8.03 48.82 5.61
N PHE A 8 -8.41 48.44 6.82
CA PHE A 8 -8.03 47.15 7.40
C PHE A 8 -8.75 46.04 6.63
N PHE A 9 -8.08 45.47 5.63
CA PHE A 9 -8.46 44.18 5.07
C PHE A 9 -8.09 43.10 6.09
N CYS A 10 -9.05 42.67 6.92
CA CYS A 10 -8.92 41.42 7.67
C CYS A 10 -8.97 40.27 6.66
N LEU A 11 -7.80 39.79 6.23
CA LEU A 11 -7.68 38.47 5.62
C LEU A 11 -7.93 37.43 6.73
N ALA A 12 -9.20 37.01 6.87
CA ALA A 12 -9.50 35.78 7.58
C ALA A 12 -8.99 34.62 6.70
N LEU A 13 -7.77 34.15 6.98
CA LEU A 13 -7.28 32.87 6.51
C LEU A 13 -8.19 31.79 7.09
N ILE A 14 -9.19 31.37 6.32
CA ILE A 14 -9.88 30.11 6.56
C ILE A 14 -8.87 29.03 6.19
N ALA A 15 -8.02 28.65 7.15
CA ALA A 15 -7.29 27.40 7.06
C ALA A 15 -8.33 26.29 7.09
N THR A 16 -8.73 25.77 5.92
CA THR A 16 -9.45 24.51 5.88
C THR A 16 -8.51 23.46 6.46
N PRO A 17 -8.85 22.79 7.58
CA PRO A 17 -8.11 21.61 7.97
C PRO A 17 -8.39 20.56 6.90
N ALA A 18 -7.49 20.45 5.92
CA ALA A 18 -7.27 19.13 5.32
C ALA A 18 -6.87 18.20 6.47
N PHE A 19 -7.32 16.95 6.47
CA PHE A 19 -7.01 15.88 7.44
C PHE A 19 -7.89 15.83 8.71
N PRO A 20 -9.17 15.43 8.56
CA PRO A 20 -9.68 14.36 9.45
C PRO A 20 -9.98 13.05 8.73
N ALA A 21 -10.50 13.10 7.50
CA ALA A 21 -11.02 11.91 6.79
C ALA A 21 -9.94 10.85 6.49
N ASP A 22 -8.75 11.28 6.04
CA ASP A 22 -7.64 10.35 5.75
C ASP A 22 -7.08 9.71 7.04
N ASN A 23 -7.12 10.43 8.16
CA ASN A 23 -6.64 9.93 9.44
C ASN A 23 -7.62 8.93 10.06
N GLU A 24 -8.94 9.19 10.00
CA GLU A 24 -9.96 8.25 10.49
C GLU A 24 -9.95 6.94 9.69
N GLN A 25 -9.78 7.01 8.37
CA GLN A 25 -9.68 5.81 7.53
C GLN A 25 -8.40 5.00 7.79
N MET A 26 -7.28 5.64 8.13
CA MET A 26 -6.06 4.92 8.50
C MET A 26 -6.12 4.30 9.89
N THR A 27 -6.85 4.89 10.83
CA THR A 27 -7.06 4.30 12.16
C THR A 27 -7.86 3.00 12.13
N SER A 28 -8.74 2.78 11.14
CA SER A 28 -9.44 1.50 10.99
C SER A 28 -8.58 0.39 10.37
N MET A 29 -7.43 0.72 9.78
CA MET A 29 -6.49 -0.22 9.17
C MET A 29 -5.29 -0.46 10.10
N GLN A 30 -5.53 -0.54 11.41
CA GLN A 30 -4.49 -0.91 12.37
C GLN A 30 -4.35 -2.43 12.44
N SER A 31 -3.17 -2.86 12.87
CA SER A 31 -2.87 -4.26 13.15
C SER A 31 -2.00 -4.41 14.40
N THR A 32 -1.92 -5.62 14.93
CA THR A 32 -1.03 -5.99 16.03
C THR A 32 0.17 -6.83 15.55
N PRO A 33 1.22 -6.96 16.37
CA PRO A 33 2.32 -7.89 16.09
C PRO A 33 1.85 -9.35 15.93
N GLU A 34 0.84 -9.77 16.69
CA GLU A 34 0.27 -11.12 16.62
C GLU A 34 -0.49 -11.33 15.32
N GLU A 35 -1.20 -10.31 14.85
CA GLU A 35 -1.83 -10.34 13.52
C GLU A 35 -0.78 -10.40 12.41
N PHE A 36 0.36 -9.72 12.56
CA PHE A 36 1.46 -9.87 11.61
C PHE A 36 2.07 -11.28 11.63
N GLU A 37 2.20 -11.90 12.80
CA GLU A 37 2.63 -13.30 12.90
C GLU A 37 1.63 -14.23 12.21
N GLU A 38 0.33 -14.07 12.48
CA GLU A 38 -0.73 -14.83 11.82
C GLU A 38 -0.66 -14.67 10.30
N PHE A 39 -0.61 -13.43 9.81
CA PHE A 39 -0.48 -13.11 8.39
C PHE A 39 0.76 -13.77 7.78
N SER A 40 1.90 -13.70 8.46
CA SER A 40 3.15 -14.32 8.03
C SER A 40 3.02 -15.83 7.86
N GLN A 41 2.36 -16.50 8.80
CA GLN A 41 2.14 -17.94 8.73
C GLN A 41 1.20 -18.33 7.59
N VAL A 42 0.16 -17.53 7.33
CA VAL A 42 -0.78 -17.77 6.23
C VAL A 42 -0.12 -17.53 4.88
N MET A 43 0.67 -16.46 4.74
CA MET A 43 1.23 -16.04 3.46
C MET A 43 2.45 -16.83 3.00
N GLN A 44 3.24 -17.39 3.93
CA GLN A 44 4.46 -18.10 3.55
C GLN A 44 4.15 -19.26 2.59
N GLY A 45 5.04 -19.47 1.63
CA GLY A 45 4.91 -20.53 0.63
C GLY A 45 4.74 -19.98 -0.77
N ARG A 46 4.17 -20.80 -1.64
CA ARG A 46 4.07 -20.56 -3.08
C ARG A 46 2.62 -20.43 -3.50
N TRP A 47 2.35 -19.40 -4.29
CA TRP A 47 1.04 -19.04 -4.77
C TRP A 47 1.03 -19.02 -6.29
N ILE A 48 -0.10 -19.42 -6.85
CA ILE A 48 -0.39 -19.34 -8.28
C ILE A 48 -1.71 -18.62 -8.46
N SER A 49 -1.78 -17.74 -9.45
CA SER A 49 -2.99 -16.98 -9.78
C SER A 49 -3.18 -16.90 -11.29
N GLU A 50 -4.43 -16.74 -11.72
CA GLU A 50 -4.77 -16.39 -13.10
C GLU A 50 -5.18 -14.91 -13.10
N ILE A 51 -4.48 -14.09 -13.89
CA ILE A 51 -4.58 -12.63 -13.88
C ILE A 51 -5.07 -12.16 -15.25
N ILE A 52 -6.09 -11.31 -15.26
CA ILE A 52 -6.52 -10.56 -16.44
C ILE A 52 -6.20 -9.09 -16.21
N TRP A 53 -5.36 -8.51 -17.08
CA TRP A 53 -4.98 -7.11 -16.94
C TRP A 53 -6.13 -6.18 -17.37
N ILE A 54 -6.60 -5.32 -16.48
CA ILE A 54 -7.66 -4.34 -16.77
C ILE A 54 -7.14 -3.01 -17.35
N THR A 55 -5.82 -2.82 -17.32
CA THR A 55 -5.09 -1.67 -17.85
C THR A 55 -3.75 -2.15 -18.41
N ASP A 56 -3.11 -1.32 -19.22
CA ASP A 56 -1.74 -1.57 -19.67
C ASP A 56 -0.78 -1.40 -18.48
N TRP A 57 0.10 -2.39 -18.28
CA TRP A 57 1.10 -2.39 -17.22
C TRP A 57 2.50 -2.51 -17.82
N PRO A 58 3.30 -1.43 -17.80
CA PRO A 58 4.67 -1.46 -18.29
C PRO A 58 5.48 -2.60 -17.67
N GLY A 59 6.05 -3.46 -18.52
CA GLY A 59 6.83 -4.61 -18.09
C GLY A 59 6.04 -5.87 -17.75
N PHE A 60 4.69 -5.83 -17.72
CA PHE A 60 3.85 -6.99 -17.35
C PHE A 60 2.88 -7.42 -18.45
N GLY A 61 2.28 -6.50 -19.20
CA GLY A 61 1.29 -6.86 -20.21
C GLY A 61 0.37 -5.72 -20.62
N LYS A 62 -0.55 -6.01 -21.53
CA LYS A 62 -1.55 -5.07 -22.02
C LYS A 62 -2.92 -5.39 -21.45
N LYS A 63 -3.80 -4.39 -21.47
CA LYS A 63 -5.20 -4.55 -21.13
C LYS A 63 -5.83 -5.68 -21.95
N GLY A 64 -6.45 -6.62 -21.26
CA GLY A 64 -7.12 -7.79 -21.83
C GLY A 64 -6.24 -9.04 -21.92
N ASP A 65 -4.93 -8.93 -21.73
CA ASP A 65 -4.04 -10.10 -21.68
C ASP A 65 -4.36 -10.94 -20.43
N SER A 66 -4.35 -12.26 -20.60
CA SER A 66 -4.42 -13.23 -19.50
C SER A 66 -3.03 -13.82 -19.25
N VAL A 67 -2.58 -13.80 -18.00
CA VAL A 67 -1.29 -14.36 -17.60
C VAL A 67 -1.42 -15.16 -16.30
N THR A 68 -0.64 -16.23 -16.18
CA THR A 68 -0.48 -16.92 -14.90
C THR A 68 0.54 -16.15 -14.06
N GLY A 69 0.15 -15.82 -12.83
CA GLY A 69 1.01 -15.24 -11.80
C GLY A 69 1.60 -16.32 -10.89
N TYR A 70 2.84 -16.13 -10.46
CA TYR A 70 3.51 -16.96 -9.47
C TYR A 70 4.11 -16.06 -8.40
N GLU A 71 3.90 -16.38 -7.13
CA GLU A 71 4.52 -15.68 -6.02
C GLU A 71 5.10 -16.67 -5.02
N GLU A 72 6.23 -16.32 -4.42
CA GLU A 72 6.84 -17.04 -3.30
C GLU A 72 7.14 -16.07 -2.17
N TYR A 73 6.65 -16.40 -0.98
CA TYR A 73 6.85 -15.62 0.24
C TYR A 73 7.59 -16.44 1.28
N GLN A 74 8.60 -15.84 1.89
CA GLN A 74 9.41 -16.47 2.92
C GLN A 74 9.55 -15.57 4.14
N ILE A 75 9.31 -16.15 5.32
CA ILE A 75 9.53 -15.46 6.59
C ILE A 75 11.03 -15.30 6.81
N GLY A 76 11.46 -14.07 7.09
CA GLY A 76 12.84 -13.69 7.33
C GLY A 76 13.03 -12.96 8.65
N GLN A 77 14.30 -12.70 9.00
CA GLN A 77 14.73 -11.89 10.14
C GLN A 77 14.06 -12.26 11.46
N GLY A 78 13.95 -13.57 11.72
CA GLY A 78 13.35 -14.08 12.96
C GLY A 78 11.86 -13.78 13.07
N GLY A 79 11.13 -13.79 11.96
CA GLY A 79 9.69 -13.52 11.96
C GLY A 79 9.32 -12.04 11.92
N LYS A 80 10.26 -11.16 11.56
CA LYS A 80 10.02 -9.70 11.52
C LYS A 80 9.75 -9.16 10.13
N VAL A 81 9.99 -9.97 9.10
CA VAL A 81 9.84 -9.60 7.70
C VAL A 81 9.32 -10.80 6.92
N ILE A 82 8.54 -10.56 5.88
CA ILE A 82 8.27 -11.51 4.80
C ILE A 82 8.92 -10.96 3.54
N ASN A 83 9.79 -11.75 2.90
CA ASN A 83 10.34 -11.44 1.59
C ASN A 83 9.50 -12.12 0.52
N GLY A 84 9.00 -11.36 -0.43
CA GLY A 84 8.21 -11.87 -1.55
C GLY A 84 8.94 -11.73 -2.88
N GLN A 85 8.80 -12.73 -3.75
CA GLN A 85 9.18 -12.66 -5.16
C GLN A 85 8.01 -13.10 -6.03
N GLY A 86 7.58 -12.24 -6.95
CA GLY A 86 6.48 -12.48 -7.87
C GLY A 86 6.91 -12.43 -9.33
N TYR A 87 6.15 -13.13 -10.17
CA TYR A 87 6.26 -13.13 -11.63
C TYR A 87 4.87 -13.14 -12.25
N ALA A 88 4.63 -12.30 -13.25
CA ALA A 88 3.38 -12.29 -14.00
C ALA A 88 3.65 -11.86 -15.45
N GLY A 89 3.43 -12.77 -16.40
CA GLY A 89 3.87 -12.58 -17.79
C GLY A 89 5.40 -12.35 -17.87
N PRO A 90 5.89 -11.37 -18.65
CA PRO A 90 7.30 -10.97 -18.67
C PRO A 90 7.75 -10.18 -17.42
N GLY A 91 6.83 -9.80 -16.54
CA GLY A 91 7.10 -8.95 -15.39
C GLY A 91 7.52 -9.72 -14.15
N SER A 92 8.25 -9.06 -13.27
CA SER A 92 8.62 -9.58 -11.97
C SER A 92 8.50 -8.49 -10.90
N MET A 93 8.36 -8.90 -9.65
CA MET A 93 8.20 -8.00 -8.51
C MET A 93 8.88 -8.55 -7.27
N THR A 94 9.49 -7.67 -6.48
CA THR A 94 9.98 -8.02 -5.14
C THR A 94 9.13 -7.27 -4.12
N SER A 95 8.77 -7.95 -3.04
CA SER A 95 7.97 -7.44 -1.94
C SER A 95 8.75 -7.54 -0.62
N LEU A 96 8.62 -6.52 0.23
CA LEU A 96 9.12 -6.50 1.59
C LEU A 96 7.96 -6.17 2.52
N ILE A 97 7.48 -7.17 3.26
CA ILE A 97 6.34 -7.04 4.17
C ILE A 97 6.82 -7.02 5.61
N TYR A 98 6.37 -6.05 6.40
CA TYR A 98 6.77 -5.92 7.80
C TYR A 98 5.71 -5.19 8.64
N TYR A 99 5.76 -5.40 9.95
CA TYR A 99 4.96 -4.64 10.90
C TYR A 99 5.67 -3.34 11.33
N ASP A 100 5.06 -2.19 11.04
CA ASP A 100 5.49 -0.88 11.53
C ASP A 100 4.84 -0.60 12.89
N VAL A 101 5.65 -0.69 13.96
CA VAL A 101 5.20 -0.48 15.35
C VAL A 101 4.72 0.96 15.58
N GLY A 102 5.34 1.94 14.91
CA GLY A 102 4.98 3.35 15.08
C GLY A 102 3.61 3.68 14.50
N LYS A 103 3.28 3.04 13.37
CA LYS A 103 1.97 3.19 12.70
C LYS A 103 0.93 2.18 13.15
N LYS A 104 1.36 1.09 13.78
CA LYS A 104 0.54 -0.11 14.06
C LYS A 104 -0.06 -0.68 12.78
N GLN A 105 0.75 -0.90 11.76
CA GLN A 105 0.30 -1.35 10.44
C GLN A 105 1.20 -2.44 9.90
N ILE A 106 0.64 -3.39 9.16
CA ILE A 106 1.42 -4.26 8.28
C ILE A 106 1.58 -3.50 6.96
N LEU A 107 2.82 -3.29 6.54
CA LEU A 107 3.16 -2.60 5.30
C LEU A 107 3.80 -3.56 4.33
N ASP A 108 3.45 -3.43 3.06
CA ASP A 108 4.13 -4.08 1.95
C ASP A 108 4.69 -3.02 1.00
N HIS A 109 6.00 -3.07 0.79
CA HIS A 109 6.69 -2.27 -0.22
C HIS A 109 7.10 -3.16 -1.38
N GLN A 110 6.57 -2.83 -2.55
CA GLN A 110 6.78 -3.61 -3.76
C GLN A 110 7.54 -2.79 -4.80
N VAL A 111 8.45 -3.44 -5.52
CA VAL A 111 9.16 -2.86 -6.67
C VAL A 111 9.11 -3.83 -7.83
N SER A 112 8.75 -3.35 -9.01
CA SER A 112 8.65 -4.17 -10.22
C SER A 112 9.76 -3.95 -11.23
N SER A 113 9.95 -4.94 -12.12
CA SER A 113 10.81 -4.84 -13.30
C SER A 113 10.37 -3.76 -14.29
N GLY A 114 9.11 -3.31 -14.22
CA GLY A 114 8.58 -2.16 -14.98
C GLY A 114 8.94 -0.80 -14.39
N GLY A 115 9.59 -0.75 -13.22
CA GLY A 115 9.97 0.49 -12.54
C GLY A 115 8.88 1.09 -11.64
N ASN A 116 7.76 0.40 -11.45
CA ASN A 116 6.71 0.82 -10.52
C ASN A 116 7.08 0.46 -9.08
N VAL A 117 6.76 1.35 -8.15
CA VAL A 117 6.83 1.15 -6.71
C VAL A 117 5.43 1.25 -6.13
N TRP A 118 5.04 0.28 -5.31
CA TRP A 118 3.78 0.32 -4.56
C TRP A 118 4.04 0.26 -3.06
N VAL A 119 3.20 0.99 -2.31
CA VAL A 119 3.10 0.88 -0.86
C VAL A 119 1.67 0.46 -0.55
N MET A 120 1.53 -0.65 0.16
CA MET A 120 0.24 -1.19 0.59
C MET A 120 0.19 -1.28 2.11
N VAL A 121 -0.98 -1.01 2.68
CA VAL A 121 -1.33 -1.37 4.05
C VAL A 121 -2.12 -2.65 4.01
N ILE A 122 -1.69 -3.66 4.76
CA ILE A 122 -2.39 -4.93 4.96
C ILE A 122 -3.06 -4.88 6.32
N TYR A 123 -4.33 -5.27 6.39
CA TYR A 123 -5.12 -5.23 7.61
C TYR A 123 -6.18 -6.32 7.61
N LYS A 124 -6.65 -6.70 8.80
CA LYS A 124 -7.72 -7.67 8.96
C LYS A 124 -9.04 -6.96 9.22
N GLU A 125 -10.07 -7.30 8.47
CA GLU A 125 -11.42 -6.76 8.66
C GLU A 125 -12.42 -7.91 8.63
N ASN A 126 -13.26 -8.03 9.65
CA ASN A 126 -14.25 -9.11 9.79
C ASN A 126 -13.67 -10.54 9.64
N GLY A 127 -12.41 -10.74 10.03
CA GLY A 127 -11.72 -12.03 9.93
C GLY A 127 -11.02 -12.29 8.59
N GLU A 128 -11.16 -11.39 7.62
CA GLU A 128 -10.56 -11.50 6.29
C GLU A 128 -9.37 -10.55 6.15
N TRP A 129 -8.32 -11.02 5.46
CA TRP A 129 -7.17 -10.21 5.11
C TRP A 129 -7.47 -9.32 3.92
N ASN A 130 -7.25 -8.02 4.09
CA ASN A 130 -7.46 -6.98 3.10
C ASN A 130 -6.17 -6.20 2.88
N TYR A 131 -6.08 -5.51 1.74
CA TYR A 131 -4.99 -4.59 1.45
C TYR A 131 -5.54 -3.29 0.84
N LYS A 132 -4.83 -2.19 1.09
CA LYS A 132 -5.10 -0.89 0.47
C LYS A 132 -3.80 -0.30 -0.06
N ILE A 133 -3.79 0.08 -1.34
CA ILE A 133 -2.69 0.84 -1.93
C ILE A 133 -2.72 2.27 -1.36
N THR A 134 -1.61 2.70 -0.78
CA THR A 134 -1.44 4.04 -0.18
C THR A 134 -0.41 4.90 -0.90
N GLY A 135 0.38 4.29 -1.81
CA GLY A 135 1.27 5.00 -2.71
C GLY A 135 1.59 4.18 -3.96
N SER A 136 1.71 4.85 -5.11
CA SER A 136 2.14 4.28 -6.39
C SER A 136 2.96 5.31 -7.16
N THR A 137 3.97 4.86 -7.91
CA THR A 137 4.71 5.69 -8.88
C THR A 137 4.29 5.46 -10.34
N GLY A 138 3.34 4.56 -10.58
CA GLY A 138 2.74 4.27 -11.89
C GLY A 138 1.28 4.66 -11.99
#